data_AF-V4ZPC0-F1
#
_entry.id   AF-V4ZPC0-F1
#
_cell.length_a   1.000
_cell.length_b   1.000
_cell.length_c   1.000
_cell.angle_alpha   90.00
_cell.angle_beta   90.00
_cell.angle_gamma   90.00
#
_symmetry.space_group_name_H-M   'P 1'
#
loop_
_entity.id
_entity.type
_entity.pdbx_description
1 polymer ?
#
loop_
_entity_poly.entity_id
_entity_poly.type
_entity_poly.pdbx_seq_one_letter_code
_entity_poly.pdbx_strand_id
1 'polypeptide(L)' 'VAANGDFAKKGMMFAAKVLAGTAHDLMTDAETLEAAKREFEEATGGEPYETPLPPEAEPPFDMTAE' A
#
# COMPACT_ATOMS: atom_id res chain seq x y z
N VAL A 1 -6.08 25.77 -6.86
CA VAL A 1 -6.77 24.60 -7.44
C VAL A 1 -7.37 23.82 -6.29
N ALA A 2 -8.69 23.92 -6.09
CA ALA A 2 -9.38 23.17 -5.04
C ALA A 2 -9.53 21.72 -5.51
N ALA A 3 -9.13 20.76 -4.67
CA ALA A 3 -9.32 19.34 -4.94
C ALA A 3 -10.82 19.01 -4.90
N ASN A 4 -11.46 19.01 -6.07
CA ASN A 4 -12.79 18.43 -6.25
C ASN A 4 -12.65 16.94 -6.57
N GLY A 5 -13.37 16.08 -5.85
CA GLY A 5 -13.19 14.61 -5.85
C GLY A 5 -13.39 13.90 -7.19
N ASP A 6 -13.91 14.57 -8.22
CA ASP A 6 -14.14 13.97 -9.54
C ASP A 6 -12.84 13.62 -10.27
N PHE A 7 -11.77 14.40 -10.10
CA PHE A 7 -10.46 14.05 -10.67
C PHE A 7 -9.82 12.88 -9.92
N ALA A 8 -9.99 12.82 -8.60
CA ALA A 8 -9.47 11.75 -7.78
C ALA A 8 -10.06 10.38 -8.18
N LYS A 9 -11.37 10.31 -8.44
CA LYS A 9 -12.04 9.08 -8.91
C LYS A 9 -11.48 8.59 -10.24
N LYS A 10 -11.22 9.49 -11.19
CA LYS A 10 -10.63 9.15 -12.49
C LYS A 10 -9.17 8.66 -12.34
N GLY A 11 -8.39 9.31 -11.49
CA GLY A 11 -7.02 8.90 -11.17
C GLY A 11 -6.97 7.53 -10.48
N MET A 12 -7.90 7.27 -9.56
CA MET A 12 -7.99 5.99 -8.83
C MET A 12 -8.12 4.80 -9.76
N MET A 13 -8.90 4.91 -10.85
CA MET A 13 -9.06 3.82 -11.82
C MET A 13 -7.76 3.49 -12.56
N PHE A 14 -6.91 4.50 -12.80
CA PHE A 14 -5.58 4.27 -13.37
C PHE A 14 -4.67 3.60 -12.34
N ALA A 15 -4.62 4.11 -11.11
CA ALA A 15 -3.82 3.51 -10.03
C ALA A 15 -4.20 2.04 -9.78
N ALA A 16 -5.50 1.73 -9.77
CA ALA A 16 -5.99 0.36 -9.61
C ALA A 16 -5.46 -0.59 -10.71
N LYS A 17 -5.43 -0.14 -11.97
CA LYS A 17 -4.89 -0.93 -13.08
C LYS A 17 -3.39 -1.16 -12.94
N VAL A 18 -2.65 -0.13 -12.52
CA VAL A 18 -1.20 -0.25 -12.28
C VAL A 18 -0.95 -1.29 -11.19
N LEU A 19 -1.61 -1.17 -10.03
CA LEU A 19 -1.44 -2.11 -8.92
C LEU A 19 -1.82 -3.55 -9.34
N ALA A 20 -2.92 -3.73 -10.06
CA ALA A 20 -3.34 -5.05 -10.53
C ALA A 20 -2.37 -5.66 -11.55
N GLY A 21 -1.85 -4.85 -12.49
CA GLY A 21 -0.84 -5.29 -13.45
C GLY A 21 0.46 -5.70 -12.76
N THR A 22 0.96 -4.86 -11.84
CA THR A 22 2.16 -5.18 -11.05
C THR A 22 1.97 -6.45 -10.23
N ALA A 23 0.81 -6.64 -9.59
CA ALA A 23 0.51 -7.87 -8.87
C ALA A 23 0.49 -9.11 -9.78
N HIS A 24 -0.09 -8.98 -10.98
CA HIS A 24 -0.08 -10.06 -11.97
C HIS A 24 1.35 -10.42 -12.39
N ASP A 25 2.20 -9.44 -12.67
CA ASP A 25 3.60 -9.66 -13.04
C ASP A 25 4.35 -10.39 -11.92
N LEU A 26 4.20 -9.93 -10.68
CA LEU A 26 4.80 -10.58 -9.50
C LEU A 26 4.29 -12.01 -9.26
N MET A 27 3.05 -12.31 -9.64
CA MET A 27 2.48 -13.66 -9.49
C MET A 27 2.88 -14.61 -10.63
N THR A 28 3.26 -14.08 -11.79
CA THR A 28 3.55 -14.87 -13.00
C THR A 28 5.04 -14.97 -13.33
N ASP A 29 5.87 -14.10 -12.75
CA ASP A 29 7.31 -14.09 -12.90
C ASP A 29 8.01 -14.19 -11.53
N ALA A 30 8.58 -15.37 -11.27
CA ALA A 30 9.27 -15.66 -10.01
C ALA A 30 10.59 -14.88 -9.87
N GLU A 31 11.30 -14.58 -10.96
CA GLU A 31 12.57 -13.84 -10.92
C GLU A 31 12.33 -12.40 -10.48
N THR A 32 11.31 -11.76 -11.07
CA THR A 32 10.90 -10.41 -10.70
C THR A 32 10.45 -10.34 -9.23
N LEU A 33 9.72 -11.35 -8.73
CA LEU A 33 9.31 -11.42 -7.33
C LEU A 33 10.50 -11.53 -6.36
N GLU A 34 11.47 -12.37 -6.67
CA GLU A 34 12.68 -12.53 -5.84
C GLU A 34 13.53 -11.25 -5.82
N ALA A 35 13.69 -10.59 -6.98
CA ALA A 35 14.39 -9.33 -7.08
C ALA A 35 13.71 -8.22 -6.25
N ALA A 36 12.39 -8.10 -6.33
CA ALA A 36 11.62 -7.12 -5.57
C ALA A 36 11.72 -7.33 -4.05
N LYS A 37 11.70 -8.59 -3.58
CA LYS A 37 11.90 -8.91 -2.16
C LYS A 37 13.29 -8.53 -1.68
N ARG A 38 14.32 -8.86 -2.45
CA ARG A 38 15.71 -8.50 -2.11
C ARG A 38 15.89 -6.99 -2.01
N GLU A 39 15.39 -6.24 -2.99
CA GLU A 39 15.42 -4.77 -2.94
C GLU A 39 14.74 -4.23 -1.68
N PHE A 40 13.55 -4.76 -1.34
CA PHE A 40 12.82 -4.34 -0.16
C PHE A 40 13.59 -4.62 1.14
N GLU A 41 14.18 -5.81 1.28
CA GLU A 41 15.03 -6.16 2.43
C GLU A 41 16.27 -5.26 2.53
N GLU A 42 16.94 -4.98 1.40
CA GLU A 42 18.09 -4.08 1.33
C GLU A 42 17.70 -2.64 1.72
N ALA A 43 16.56 -2.14 1.22
CA ALA A 43 16.09 -0.78 1.47
C ALA A 43 15.60 -0.57 2.91
N THR A 44 14.98 -1.60 3.51
CA THR A 44 14.48 -1.56 4.89
C THR A 44 15.51 -1.99 5.93
N GLY A 45 16.63 -2.56 5.49
CA GLY A 45 17.60 -3.21 6.38
C GLY A 45 17.04 -4.44 7.09
N GLY A 46 15.93 -5.00 6.58
CA GLY A 46 15.18 -6.08 7.24
C GLY A 46 14.42 -5.66 8.49
N GLU A 47 14.41 -4.36 8.85
CA GLU A 47 13.70 -3.87 10.03
C GLU A 47 12.18 -3.78 9.75
N PRO A 48 11.35 -4.50 10.52
CA PRO A 48 9.91 -4.43 10.35
C PRO A 48 9.38 -3.04 10.75
N TYR A 49 8.22 -2.67 10.22
CA TYR A 49 7.54 -1.45 10.65
C TYR A 49 7.20 -1.52 12.15
N GLU A 50 7.76 -0.59 12.93
CA GLU A 50 7.36 -0.34 14.31
C GLU A 50 6.25 0.71 14.36
N THR A 51 5.15 0.37 15.02
CA THR A 51 4.04 1.31 15.20
C THR A 51 4.47 2.46 16.11
N PRO A 52 4.23 3.74 15.73
CA PRO A 52 4.46 4.87 16.62
C PRO A 52 3.36 5.01 17.68
N LEU A 53 2.31 4.17 17.61
CA LEU A 53 1.20 4.22 18.55
C LEU A 53 1.55 3.52 19.87
N PRO A 54 0.99 3.99 21.00
CA PRO A 54 1.05 3.26 22.26
C PRO A 54 0.50 1.82 22.12
N PRO A 55 0.98 0.86 22.93
CA PRO A 55 0.48 -0.51 22.94
C PRO A 55 -1.04 -0.62 23.18
N GLU A 56 -1.61 0.35 23.90
CA GLU A 56 -3.03 0.42 24.28
C GLU A 56 -3.89 1.20 23.28
N ALA A 57 -3.32 1.61 22.14
CA ALA A 57 -4.06 2.36 21.13
C ALA A 57 -5.14 1.48 20.50
N GLU A 58 -6.40 1.78 20.81
CA GLU A 58 -7.56 1.18 20.16
C GLU A 58 -8.07 2.06 19.03
N PRO A 59 -8.50 1.49 17.89
CA PRO A 59 -9.16 2.26 16.85
C PRO A 59 -10.44 2.90 17.40
N PRO A 60 -10.77 4.14 17.02
CA PRO A 60 -11.91 4.86 17.57
C PRO A 60 -13.22 4.40 16.92
N PHE A 61 -13.63 3.16 17.20
CA PHE A 61 -14.83 2.54 16.63
C PHE A 61 -16.13 3.26 17.04
N ASP A 62 -16.12 4.01 18.13
CA ASP A 62 -17.22 4.87 18.56
C ASP A 62 -17.55 5.99 17.56
N MET A 63 -16.59 6.41 16.73
CA MET A 63 -16.80 7.50 15.75
C MET A 63 -17.51 7.07 14.46
N THR A 64 -17.64 5.77 14.22
CA THR A 64 -18.21 5.20 12.96
C THR A 64 -19.43 4.31 13.17
N ALA A 65 -19.97 4.27 14.40
CA ALA A 65 -21.07 3.39 14.80
C ALA A 65 -22.48 3.94 14.48
N GLU A 66 -22.60 5.08 13.78
CA GLU A 66 -23.87 5.65 13.28
C GLU A 66 -23.90 5.75 11.75
#